data_AF-A0A6G3Z4Z3-F1
#
_entry.id   AF-A0A6G3Z4Z3-F1
#
_cell.length_a   1.000
_cell.length_b   1.000
_cell.length_c   1.000
_cell.angle_alpha   90.00
_cell.angle_beta   90.00
_cell.angle_gamma   90.00
#
_symmetry.space_group_name_H-M   'P 1'
#
loop_
_entity.id
_entity.type
_entity.pdbx_description
1 polymer ?
#
loop_
_entity_poly.entity_id
_entity_poly.type
_entity_poly.pdbx_seq_one_letter_code
_entity_poly.pdbx_strand_id
1 'polypeptide(L)'
;MRNQPVTGYLVIQGRVRLLCKSGQRQRPCSATVLRAGDIFGADHLFFKEPLSYFAVAASDCQVASVSLAQLTDVIGQYPALRNYWHKQIQRRAQQIFFKCFTQLQPLSSKALSHLLPSRIREHHVGAGVPLRVAITPYEGYFWLRSGVLSCPTVSEHTVPIGTGWSDRNQQIAESVAQTPLMIYQLQLQPWETAEMIPVLAQLDL
;
A
#
# COMPACT_ATOMS: atom_id res chain seq x y z
N MET A 1 1.88 22.25 -1.51
CA MET A 1 0.69 21.73 -0.79
C MET A 1 -0.08 20.84 -1.76
N ARG A 2 -0.25 19.54 -1.48
CA ARG A 2 -1.10 18.67 -2.33
C ARG A 2 -2.56 19.00 -2.02
N ASN A 3 -3.40 19.20 -3.05
CA ASN A 3 -4.85 19.36 -2.90
C ASN A 3 -5.39 18.14 -2.15
N GLN A 4 -5.66 18.29 -0.86
CA GLN A 4 -6.37 17.25 -0.11
C GLN A 4 -7.81 17.22 -0.60
N PRO A 5 -8.38 16.04 -0.87
CA PRO A 5 -9.76 15.94 -1.32
C PRO A 5 -10.67 16.51 -0.24
N VAL A 6 -11.57 17.43 -0.58
CA VAL A 6 -12.46 18.10 0.39
C VAL A 6 -13.65 17.20 0.79
N THR A 7 -13.77 16.03 0.15
CA THR A 7 -14.96 15.18 0.21
C THR A 7 -14.57 13.70 0.16
N GLY A 8 -15.20 12.90 1.03
CA GLY A 8 -15.21 11.44 0.93
C GLY A 8 -16.53 10.93 0.35
N TYR A 9 -16.55 9.68 -0.09
CA TYR A 9 -17.70 9.07 -0.74
C TYR A 9 -18.01 7.72 -0.12
N LEU A 10 -19.29 7.48 0.18
CA LEU A 10 -19.81 6.18 0.60
C LEU A 10 -20.58 5.55 -0.54
N VAL A 11 -20.26 4.31 -0.90
CA VAL A 11 -21.04 3.54 -1.86
C VAL A 11 -22.34 3.10 -1.20
N ILE A 12 -23.48 3.56 -1.72
CA ILE A 12 -24.82 3.19 -1.24
C ILE A 12 -25.32 1.96 -2.03
N GLN A 13 -25.14 1.99 -3.34
CA GLN A 13 -25.56 0.93 -4.25
C GLN A 13 -24.60 0.83 -5.44
N GLY A 14 -24.49 -0.37 -6.02
CA GLY A 14 -23.68 -0.63 -7.20
C GLY A 14 -22.22 -0.94 -6.86
N ARG A 15 -21.34 -0.68 -7.83
CA ARG A 15 -19.91 -1.00 -7.73
C ARG A 15 -19.05 0.13 -8.25
N VAL A 16 -17.99 0.45 -7.52
CA VAL A 16 -16.99 1.45 -7.92
C VAL A 16 -15.64 0.75 -8.05
N ARG A 17 -14.99 0.87 -9.21
CA ARG A 17 -13.65 0.32 -9.43
C ARG A 17 -12.60 1.37 -9.15
N LEU A 18 -11.55 0.97 -8.43
CA LEU A 18 -10.39 1.81 -8.18
C LEU A 18 -9.27 1.46 -9.16
N LEU A 19 -8.76 2.48 -9.82
CA LEU A 19 -7.70 2.40 -10.81
C LEU A 19 -6.46 3.15 -10.31
N CYS A 20 -5.28 2.61 -10.54
CA CYS A 20 -4.04 3.33 -10.25
C CYS A 20 -3.20 3.48 -11.51
N LYS A 21 -2.53 4.63 -11.64
CA LYS A 21 -1.47 4.82 -12.63
C LYS A 21 -0.16 4.48 -11.95
N SER A 22 0.50 3.43 -12.44
CA SER A 22 1.87 3.12 -12.08
C SER A 22 2.78 3.64 -13.18
N GLY A 23 3.94 4.20 -12.82
CA GLY A 23 4.90 4.76 -13.79
C GLY A 23 5.34 3.78 -14.87
N GLN A 24 5.21 2.47 -14.61
CA GLN A 24 5.57 1.41 -15.55
C GLN A 24 4.51 1.15 -16.64
N ARG A 25 3.30 1.72 -16.58
CA ARG A 25 2.21 1.40 -17.52
C ARG A 25 1.52 2.64 -18.08
N GLN A 26 1.26 2.60 -19.39
CA GLN A 26 0.43 3.63 -20.04
C GLN A 26 -1.05 3.55 -19.66
N ARG A 27 -1.57 2.34 -19.31
CA ARG A 27 -2.97 2.14 -18.91
C ARG A 27 -3.11 1.94 -17.39
N PRO A 28 -4.10 2.58 -16.74
CA PRO A 28 -4.36 2.37 -15.32
C PRO A 28 -4.65 0.90 -14.99
N CYS A 29 -4.03 0.37 -13.93
CA CYS A 29 -4.33 -0.96 -13.38
C CYS A 29 -5.61 -0.92 -12.55
N SER A 30 -6.51 -1.89 -12.74
CA SER A 30 -7.61 -2.11 -11.81
C SER A 30 -7.09 -2.76 -10.53
N ALA A 31 -7.11 -2.02 -9.43
CA ALA A 31 -6.62 -2.50 -8.14
C ALA A 31 -7.70 -3.33 -7.42
N THR A 32 -8.89 -2.75 -7.23
CA THR A 32 -9.98 -3.35 -6.46
C THR A 32 -11.35 -2.78 -6.86
N VAL A 33 -12.42 -3.43 -6.39
CA VAL A 33 -13.81 -3.01 -6.62
C VAL A 33 -14.51 -2.86 -5.28
N LEU A 34 -15.05 -1.67 -5.05
CA LEU A 34 -15.84 -1.29 -3.89
C LEU A 34 -17.31 -1.66 -4.09
N ARG A 35 -17.99 -1.95 -2.98
CA ARG A 35 -19.40 -2.34 -2.88
C ARG A 35 -20.12 -1.45 -1.87
N ALA A 36 -21.44 -1.62 -1.76
CA ALA A 36 -22.25 -0.93 -0.77
C ALA A 36 -21.64 -1.04 0.65
N GLY A 37 -21.56 0.10 1.36
CA GLY A 37 -20.92 0.23 2.67
C GLY A 37 -19.44 0.63 2.63
N ASP A 38 -18.79 0.53 1.47
CA ASP A 38 -17.38 0.92 1.33
C ASP A 38 -17.22 2.44 1.20
N ILE A 39 -16.25 3.01 1.92
CA ILE A 39 -15.86 4.43 1.80
C ILE A 39 -14.60 4.61 0.93
N PHE A 40 -14.50 5.70 0.16
CA PHE A 40 -13.30 6.12 -0.57
C PHE A 40 -13.14 7.65 -0.61
N GLY A 41 -11.97 8.14 -1.02
CA GLY A 41 -11.64 9.57 -1.07
C GLY A 41 -11.27 10.21 0.28
N ALA A 42 -11.51 9.51 1.39
CA ALA A 42 -11.25 9.98 2.76
C ALA A 42 -10.04 9.31 3.44
N ASP A 43 -9.14 8.70 2.67
CA ASP A 43 -8.08 7.84 3.22
C ASP A 43 -7.08 8.59 4.11
N HIS A 44 -6.93 9.89 3.91
CA HIS A 44 -6.06 10.75 4.72
C HIS A 44 -6.57 10.94 6.16
N LEU A 45 -7.85 10.64 6.43
CA LEU A 45 -8.37 10.60 7.81
C LEU A 45 -7.80 9.41 8.60
N PHE A 46 -7.24 8.43 7.91
CA PHE A 46 -6.74 7.18 8.48
C PHE A 46 -5.24 7.00 8.30
N PHE A 47 -4.65 7.55 7.22
CA PHE A 47 -3.25 7.40 6.88
C PHE A 47 -2.61 8.73 6.49
N LYS A 48 -1.40 9.02 7.00
CA LYS A 48 -0.66 10.25 6.67
C LYS A 48 -0.31 10.34 5.18
N GLU A 49 -0.02 9.21 4.57
CA GLU A 49 0.40 9.11 3.16
C GLU A 49 -0.46 8.08 2.44
N PRO A 50 -1.68 8.44 1.99
CA PRO A 50 -2.53 7.52 1.24
C PRO A 50 -1.99 7.32 -0.19
N LEU A 51 -2.23 6.13 -0.75
CA LEU A 51 -1.91 5.84 -2.15
C LEU A 51 -2.90 6.56 -3.07
N SER A 52 -2.39 7.09 -4.19
CA SER A 52 -3.25 7.75 -5.18
C SER A 52 -3.99 6.73 -6.05
N TYR A 53 -5.25 7.02 -6.34
CA TYR A 53 -6.10 6.23 -7.24
C TYR A 53 -7.17 7.11 -7.87
N PHE A 54 -7.81 6.57 -8.90
CA PHE A 54 -9.00 7.10 -9.54
C PHE A 54 -10.17 6.16 -9.24
N ALA A 55 -11.35 6.71 -9.00
CA ALA A 55 -12.57 5.94 -8.85
C ALA A 55 -13.41 6.07 -10.12
N VAL A 56 -13.89 4.95 -10.65
CA VAL A 56 -14.81 4.92 -11.79
C VAL A 56 -15.99 4.00 -11.50
N ALA A 57 -17.17 4.33 -12.00
CA ALA A 57 -18.33 3.46 -11.91
C ALA A 57 -18.04 2.14 -12.65
N ALA A 58 -18.29 1.00 -12.00
CA ALA A 58 -18.17 -0.34 -12.59
C ALA A 58 -19.53 -0.99 -12.86
N SER A 59 -20.60 -0.34 -12.41
CA SER A 59 -22.01 -0.56 -12.71
C SER A 59 -22.74 0.76 -12.51
N ASP A 60 -24.03 0.81 -12.80
CA ASP A 60 -24.90 1.85 -12.24
C ASP A 60 -24.73 1.87 -10.72
N CYS A 61 -24.44 3.05 -10.18
CA CYS A 61 -24.10 3.19 -8.77
C CYS A 61 -24.63 4.49 -8.18
N GLN A 62 -24.98 4.42 -6.90
CA GLN A 62 -25.31 5.58 -6.09
C GLN A 62 -24.22 5.73 -5.03
N VAL A 63 -23.65 6.93 -4.95
CA VAL A 63 -22.66 7.29 -3.93
C VAL A 63 -23.14 8.52 -3.17
N ALA A 64 -22.95 8.51 -1.86
CA ALA A 64 -23.18 9.69 -1.03
C ALA A 64 -21.85 10.44 -0.87
N SER A 65 -21.82 11.72 -1.24
CA SER A 65 -20.71 12.62 -0.94
C SER A 65 -20.84 13.17 0.47
N VAL A 66 -19.78 13.09 1.26
CA VAL A 66 -19.75 13.56 2.65
C VAL A 66 -18.52 14.43 2.85
N SER A 67 -18.66 15.59 3.49
CA SER A 67 -17.49 16.43 3.76
C SER A 67 -16.54 15.73 4.74
N LEU A 68 -15.25 16.05 4.66
CA LEU A 68 -14.29 15.47 5.61
C LEU A 68 -14.57 15.86 7.06
N ALA A 69 -15.09 17.06 7.29
CA ALA A 69 -15.48 17.50 8.63
C ALA A 69 -16.58 16.58 9.20
N GLN A 70 -17.64 16.35 8.42
CA GLN A 70 -18.72 15.44 8.81
C GLN A 70 -18.22 14.01 9.02
N LEU A 71 -17.34 13.51 8.15
CA LEU A 71 -16.75 12.19 8.33
C LEU A 71 -15.91 12.11 9.60
N THR A 72 -15.16 13.17 9.92
CA THR A 72 -14.34 13.27 11.14
C THR A 72 -15.22 13.23 12.39
N ASP A 73 -16.33 13.97 12.39
CA ASP A 73 -17.29 13.96 13.49
C ASP A 73 -17.93 12.57 13.66
N VAL A 74 -18.35 11.94 12.55
CA VAL A 74 -18.96 10.61 12.56
C VAL A 74 -17.99 9.55 13.10
N ILE A 75 -16.74 9.52 12.65
CA ILE A 75 -15.76 8.54 13.16
C ILE A 75 -15.34 8.82 14.61
N GLY A 76 -15.47 10.07 15.07
CA GLY A 76 -15.28 10.44 16.47
C GLY A 76 -16.41 9.94 17.37
N GLN A 77 -17.66 10.04 16.89
CA GLN A 77 -18.85 9.59 17.63
C GLN A 77 -19.00 8.06 17.62
N TYR A 78 -18.55 7.38 16.56
CA TYR A 78 -18.73 5.93 16.39
C TYR A 78 -17.38 5.21 16.21
N PRO A 79 -16.66 4.88 17.30
CA PRO A 79 -15.34 4.22 17.22
C PRO A 79 -15.35 2.87 16.50
N ALA A 80 -16.45 2.11 16.59
CA ALA A 80 -16.61 0.85 15.88
C ALA A 80 -16.58 1.06 14.35
N LEU A 81 -17.24 2.12 13.87
CA LEU A 81 -17.24 2.50 12.46
C LEU A 81 -15.87 2.97 12.01
N ARG A 82 -15.19 3.79 12.84
CA ARG A 82 -13.80 4.20 12.61
C ARG A 82 -12.89 2.98 12.40
N ASN A 83 -12.97 2.00 13.29
CA ASN A 83 -12.15 0.79 13.22
C ASN A 83 -12.49 -0.08 12.00
N TYR A 84 -13.78 -0.17 11.66
CA TYR A 84 -14.24 -0.89 10.47
C TYR A 84 -13.66 -0.26 9.20
N TRP A 85 -13.83 1.06 9.02
CA TRP A 85 -13.29 1.78 7.87
C TRP A 85 -11.77 1.79 7.85
N HIS A 86 -11.11 1.94 8.98
CA HIS A 86 -9.65 1.86 9.06
C HIS A 86 -9.13 0.52 8.50
N LYS A 87 -9.70 -0.61 8.95
CA LYS A 87 -9.33 -1.95 8.44
C LYS A 87 -9.63 -2.11 6.94
N GLN A 88 -10.76 -1.59 6.50
CA GLN A 88 -11.16 -1.64 5.09
C GLN A 88 -10.19 -0.86 4.20
N ILE A 89 -9.82 0.36 4.61
CA ILE A 89 -8.88 1.24 3.89
C ILE A 89 -7.47 0.64 3.92
N GLN A 90 -7.04 0.08 5.04
CA GLN A 90 -5.74 -0.59 5.14
C GLN A 90 -5.63 -1.75 4.14
N ARG A 91 -6.65 -2.63 4.10
CA ARG A 91 -6.71 -3.75 3.14
C ARG A 91 -6.70 -3.24 1.70
N ARG A 92 -7.45 -2.18 1.42
CA ARG A 92 -7.46 -1.54 0.10
C ARG A 92 -6.08 -0.98 -0.26
N ALA A 93 -5.42 -0.29 0.65
CA ALA A 93 -4.10 0.30 0.41
C ALA A 93 -3.08 -0.79 0.06
N GLN A 94 -3.09 -1.92 0.79
CA GLN A 94 -2.26 -3.08 0.45
C GLN A 94 -2.61 -3.64 -0.93
N GLN A 95 -3.89 -3.87 -1.24
CA GLN A 95 -4.31 -4.35 -2.56
C GLN A 95 -3.83 -3.43 -3.69
N ILE A 96 -4.00 -2.12 -3.53
CA ILE A 96 -3.51 -1.12 -4.48
C ILE A 96 -2.00 -1.23 -4.62
N PHE A 97 -1.27 -1.25 -3.51
CA PHE A 97 0.18 -1.31 -3.50
C PHE A 97 0.69 -2.53 -4.28
N PHE A 98 0.31 -3.73 -3.85
CA PHE A 98 0.83 -4.96 -4.45
C PHE A 98 0.36 -5.16 -5.90
N LYS A 99 -0.87 -4.74 -6.23
CA LYS A 99 -1.39 -4.90 -7.59
C LYS A 99 -0.79 -3.92 -8.59
N CYS A 100 -0.30 -2.77 -8.16
CA CYS A 100 0.07 -1.69 -9.08
C CYS A 100 1.52 -1.22 -8.96
N PHE A 101 2.19 -1.45 -7.83
CA PHE A 101 3.54 -0.94 -7.60
C PHE A 101 4.59 -2.04 -7.47
N THR A 102 4.18 -3.30 -7.30
CA THR A 102 5.12 -4.42 -7.07
C THR A 102 5.12 -5.42 -8.22
N GLN A 103 6.14 -6.27 -8.25
CA GLN A 103 6.26 -7.41 -9.15
C GLN A 103 5.15 -8.45 -8.98
N LEU A 104 4.35 -8.39 -7.91
CA LEU A 104 3.17 -9.25 -7.70
C LEU A 104 1.95 -8.86 -8.54
N GLN A 105 2.07 -7.83 -9.37
CA GLN A 105 1.02 -7.34 -10.26
C GLN A 105 0.36 -8.40 -11.16
N PRO A 106 1.01 -9.49 -11.62
CA PRO A 106 0.34 -10.56 -12.37
C PRO A 106 -0.70 -11.33 -11.55
N LEU A 107 -0.55 -11.41 -10.22
CA LEU A 107 -1.46 -12.16 -9.36
C LEU A 107 -2.87 -11.57 -9.36
N SER A 108 -3.89 -12.42 -9.34
CA SER A 108 -5.29 -11.95 -9.31
C SER A 108 -5.58 -11.17 -8.02
N SER A 109 -6.50 -10.19 -8.06
CA SER A 109 -6.91 -9.47 -6.85
C SER A 109 -7.45 -10.41 -5.77
N LYS A 110 -8.07 -11.53 -6.17
CA LYS A 110 -8.52 -12.59 -5.26
C LYS A 110 -7.32 -13.24 -4.55
N ALA A 111 -6.29 -13.65 -5.30
CA ALA A 111 -5.08 -14.24 -4.71
C ALA A 111 -4.40 -13.27 -3.73
N LEU A 112 -4.19 -12.01 -4.15
CA LEU A 112 -3.60 -10.99 -3.28
C LEU A 112 -4.43 -10.74 -2.02
N SER A 113 -5.77 -10.70 -2.14
CA SER A 113 -6.67 -10.47 -1.01
C SER A 113 -6.68 -11.58 0.03
N HIS A 114 -6.37 -12.81 -0.37
CA HIS A 114 -6.28 -13.95 0.54
C HIS A 114 -4.87 -14.08 1.15
N LEU A 115 -3.82 -13.82 0.36
CA LEU A 115 -2.44 -14.09 0.78
C LEU A 115 -1.85 -13.00 1.68
N LEU A 116 -2.14 -11.72 1.38
CA LEU A 116 -1.34 -10.63 1.93
C LEU A 116 -1.87 -10.04 3.25
N PRO A 117 -3.18 -9.79 3.45
CA PRO A 117 -3.63 -8.99 4.60
C PRO A 117 -3.24 -9.53 5.98
N SER A 118 -3.11 -10.84 6.15
CA SER A 118 -2.69 -11.46 7.42
C SER A 118 -1.18 -11.64 7.56
N ARG A 119 -0.42 -11.45 6.48
CA ARG A 119 1.01 -11.72 6.41
C ARG A 119 1.86 -10.47 6.25
N ILE A 120 1.25 -9.31 6.02
CA ILE A 120 1.97 -8.05 5.88
C ILE A 120 2.13 -7.36 7.23
N ARG A 121 3.39 -7.14 7.63
CA ARG A 121 3.76 -6.26 8.74
C ARG A 121 4.23 -4.92 8.19
N GLU A 122 3.79 -3.84 8.83
CA GLU A 122 4.17 -2.47 8.47
C GLU A 122 5.28 -1.98 9.40
N HIS A 123 6.34 -1.43 8.81
CA HIS A 123 7.47 -0.83 9.53
C HIS A 123 7.55 0.65 9.19
N HIS A 124 7.78 1.46 10.22
CA HIS A 124 8.01 2.89 10.08
C HIS A 124 9.46 3.19 10.42
N VAL A 125 10.16 3.83 9.49
CA VAL A 125 11.58 4.17 9.64
C VAL A 125 11.72 5.69 9.61
N GLY A 126 12.41 6.25 10.61
CA GLY A 126 12.67 7.69 10.65
C GLY A 126 13.66 8.13 9.56
N ALA A 127 13.60 9.41 9.18
CA ALA A 127 14.63 9.99 8.32
C ALA A 127 16.01 9.92 9.00
N GLY A 128 17.06 9.72 8.19
CA GLY A 128 18.44 9.54 8.63
C GLY A 128 18.76 8.14 9.17
N VAL A 129 17.77 7.27 9.35
CA VAL A 129 18.00 5.92 9.90
C VAL A 129 18.51 4.98 8.80
N PRO A 130 19.66 4.30 9.01
CA PRO A 130 20.13 3.26 8.09
C PRO A 130 19.17 2.08 8.06
N LEU A 131 18.87 1.57 6.88
CA LEU A 131 17.85 0.54 6.71
C LEU A 131 18.21 -0.73 7.48
N ARG A 132 19.48 -1.18 7.42
CA ARG A 132 19.97 -2.30 8.24
C ARG A 132 19.54 -2.18 9.69
N VAL A 133 19.67 -1.01 10.33
CA VAL A 133 19.33 -0.85 11.75
C VAL A 133 17.84 -1.04 11.98
N ALA A 134 17.01 -0.52 11.07
CA ALA A 134 15.56 -0.57 11.20
C ALA A 134 14.98 -1.97 10.93
N ILE A 135 15.57 -2.76 10.03
CA ILE A 135 15.01 -4.05 9.60
C ILE A 135 15.78 -5.29 10.06
N THR A 136 17.01 -5.18 10.59
CA THR A 136 17.82 -6.33 11.07
C THR A 136 17.08 -7.29 11.99
N PRO A 137 16.17 -6.85 12.89
CA PRO A 137 15.43 -7.78 13.76
C PRO A 137 14.44 -8.70 13.02
N TYR A 138 14.26 -8.51 11.71
CA TYR A 138 13.20 -9.14 10.94
C TYR A 138 13.77 -9.87 9.72
N GLU A 139 13.33 -11.10 9.54
CA GLU A 139 13.63 -11.89 8.34
C GLU A 139 12.51 -11.80 7.31
N GLY A 140 12.84 -12.04 6.04
CA GLY A 140 11.86 -12.18 4.98
C GLY A 140 12.02 -11.20 3.83
N TYR A 141 10.90 -10.90 3.17
CA TYR A 141 10.86 -10.05 1.99
C TYR A 141 10.19 -8.71 2.32
N PHE A 142 10.78 -7.64 1.82
CA PHE A 142 10.38 -6.27 2.11
C PHE A 142 10.04 -5.52 0.83
N TRP A 143 9.20 -4.51 0.93
CA TRP A 143 8.94 -3.55 -0.13
C TRP A 143 8.92 -2.13 0.41
N LEU A 144 9.47 -1.20 -0.36
CA LEU A 144 9.38 0.21 -0.07
C LEU A 144 7.97 0.69 -0.42
N ARG A 145 7.16 1.01 0.60
CA ARG A 145 5.80 1.47 0.42
C ARG A 145 5.76 2.97 0.15
N SER A 146 6.43 3.76 0.98
CA SER A 146 6.50 5.22 0.80
C SER A 146 7.77 5.80 1.41
N GLY A 147 8.07 7.03 0.98
CA GLY A 147 9.30 7.74 1.35
C GLY A 147 10.40 7.59 0.30
N VAL A 148 11.57 8.16 0.60
CA VAL A 148 12.75 8.16 -0.28
C VAL A 148 13.89 7.43 0.41
N LEU A 149 14.36 6.37 -0.23
CA LEU A 149 15.50 5.58 0.22
C LEU A 149 16.67 5.87 -0.73
N SER A 150 17.78 6.38 -0.17
CA SER A 150 18.99 6.65 -0.94
C SER A 150 19.86 5.41 -0.96
N CYS A 151 20.14 4.91 -2.16
CA CYS A 151 20.94 3.72 -2.38
C CYS A 151 22.12 4.07 -3.30
N PRO A 152 23.38 3.96 -2.82
CA PRO A 152 24.56 4.33 -3.62
C PRO A 152 24.73 3.47 -4.88
N THR A 153 24.22 2.24 -4.85
CA THR A 153 24.45 1.20 -5.87
C THR A 153 23.36 1.16 -6.95
N VAL A 154 22.28 1.92 -6.80
CA VAL A 154 21.20 2.02 -7.81
C VAL A 154 21.48 3.21 -8.73
N SER A 155 21.35 3.02 -10.04
CA SER A 155 21.69 4.02 -11.07
C SER A 155 20.96 5.36 -10.90
N GLU A 156 19.75 5.35 -10.35
CA GLU A 156 18.95 6.55 -10.07
C GLU A 156 19.18 7.13 -8.66
N HIS A 157 20.10 6.55 -7.89
CA HIS A 157 20.46 6.86 -6.49
C HIS A 157 19.30 6.88 -5.47
N THR A 158 18.10 6.58 -5.92
CA THR A 158 16.88 6.47 -5.13
C THR A 158 16.18 5.17 -5.50
N VAL A 159 15.61 4.52 -4.49
CA VAL A 159 14.86 3.27 -4.70
C VAL A 159 13.41 3.60 -5.02
N PRO A 160 12.86 3.13 -6.16
CA PRO A 160 11.46 3.37 -6.51
C PRO A 160 10.49 2.74 -5.50
N ILE A 161 9.33 3.38 -5.31
CA ILE A 161 8.22 2.80 -4.56
C ILE A 161 7.80 1.47 -5.21
N GLY A 162 7.62 0.45 -4.38
CA GLY A 162 7.25 -0.89 -4.82
C GLY A 162 8.44 -1.79 -5.14
N THR A 163 9.67 -1.27 -5.10
CA THR A 163 10.88 -2.10 -5.15
C THR A 163 10.89 -3.07 -3.97
N GLY A 164 11.09 -4.34 -4.27
CA GLY A 164 11.19 -5.42 -3.31
C GLY A 164 12.64 -5.79 -3.00
N TRP A 165 12.90 -6.36 -1.82
CA TRP A 165 14.19 -6.96 -1.50
C TRP A 165 14.08 -7.98 -0.38
N SER A 166 14.98 -8.96 -0.38
CA SER A 166 15.18 -9.86 0.77
C SER A 166 16.04 -9.20 1.85
N ASP A 167 15.86 -9.61 3.10
CA ASP A 167 16.79 -9.40 4.22
C ASP A 167 18.28 -9.67 3.88
N ARG A 168 18.56 -10.61 2.96
CA ARG A 168 19.92 -10.95 2.51
C ARG A 168 20.51 -9.97 1.48
N ASN A 169 19.75 -8.99 1.00
CA ASN A 169 20.24 -8.03 0.01
C ASN A 169 21.11 -6.95 0.70
N GLN A 170 22.43 -7.16 0.66
CA GLN A 170 23.39 -6.25 1.29
C GLN A 170 23.41 -4.85 0.67
N GLN A 171 23.14 -4.73 -0.64
CA GLN A 171 23.15 -3.43 -1.34
C GLN A 171 22.05 -2.50 -0.81
N ILE A 172 20.83 -3.01 -0.65
CA ILE A 172 19.72 -2.22 -0.12
C ILE A 172 19.85 -2.04 1.40
N ALA A 173 20.41 -3.01 2.13
CA ALA A 173 20.63 -2.89 3.58
C ALA A 173 21.53 -1.70 3.97
N GLU A 174 22.46 -1.30 3.11
CA GLU A 174 23.33 -0.13 3.31
C GLU A 174 22.64 1.22 3.07
N SER A 175 21.44 1.21 2.48
CA SER A 175 20.70 2.41 2.16
C SER A 175 20.23 3.18 3.39
N VAL A 176 20.03 4.48 3.23
CA VAL A 176 19.58 5.38 4.31
C VAL A 176 18.25 6.04 3.94
N ALA A 177 17.34 6.07 4.92
CA ALA A 177 16.08 6.79 4.80
C ALA A 177 16.31 8.30 4.67
N GLN A 178 16.02 8.90 3.50
CA GLN A 178 16.11 10.35 3.30
C GLN A 178 14.90 11.06 3.90
N THR A 179 13.74 10.41 3.86
CA THR A 179 12.49 10.83 4.50
C THR A 179 12.03 9.76 5.46
N PRO A 180 11.01 10.02 6.31
CA PRO A 180 10.29 8.93 6.95
C PRO A 180 9.83 7.91 5.89
N LEU A 181 10.04 6.63 6.16
CA LEU A 181 9.66 5.54 5.28
C LEU A 181 8.52 4.74 5.88
N MET A 182 7.70 4.20 5.00
CA MET A 182 6.84 3.07 5.30
C MET A 182 7.34 1.87 4.49
N ILE A 183 7.53 0.73 5.16
CA ILE A 183 8.01 -0.51 4.56
C ILE A 183 7.01 -1.62 4.88
N TYR A 184 6.68 -2.42 3.87
CA TYR A 184 5.91 -3.65 4.06
C TYR A 184 6.86 -4.84 4.13
N GLN A 185 6.69 -5.68 5.13
CA GLN A 185 7.36 -6.97 5.27
C GLN A 185 6.34 -8.08 5.04
N LEU A 186 6.65 -9.04 4.17
CA LEU A 186 5.95 -10.31 4.11
C LEU A 186 6.51 -11.24 5.17
N GLN A 187 5.67 -11.57 6.15
CA GLN A 187 5.97 -12.54 7.18
C GLN A 187 5.89 -13.96 6.58
N LEU A 188 7.06 -14.57 6.46
CA LEU A 188 7.24 -15.95 6.04
C LEU A 188 7.53 -16.82 7.27
N GLN A 189 6.99 -18.03 7.30
CA GLN A 189 7.47 -19.04 8.23
C GLN A 189 8.88 -19.49 7.79
N PRO A 190 9.75 -19.95 8.71
CA PRO A 190 11.13 -20.29 8.37
C PRO A 190 11.29 -21.25 7.18
N TRP A 191 10.36 -22.21 7.03
CA TRP A 191 10.37 -23.16 5.92
C TRP A 191 9.91 -22.54 4.58
N GLU A 192 9.04 -21.54 4.61
CA GLU A 192 8.61 -20.81 3.41
C GLU A 192 9.69 -19.87 2.90
N THR A 193 10.52 -19.34 3.81
CA THR A 193 11.60 -18.38 3.48
C THR A 193 12.54 -18.93 2.41
N ALA A 194 12.96 -20.19 2.55
CA ALA A 194 13.89 -20.83 1.62
C ALA A 194 13.29 -21.05 0.22
N GLU A 195 11.98 -21.27 0.13
CA GLU A 195 11.27 -21.53 -1.13
C GLU A 195 10.79 -20.25 -1.80
N MET A 196 10.23 -19.31 -1.03
CA MET A 196 9.55 -18.14 -1.56
C MET A 196 10.48 -16.97 -1.86
N ILE A 197 11.54 -16.74 -1.07
CA ILE A 197 12.45 -15.62 -1.33
C ILE A 197 13.10 -15.71 -2.71
N PRO A 198 13.63 -16.87 -3.16
CA PRO A 198 14.19 -16.98 -4.51
C PRO A 198 13.17 -16.68 -5.60
N VAL A 199 11.93 -17.14 -5.46
CA VAL A 199 10.85 -16.88 -6.42
C VAL A 199 10.52 -15.40 -6.47
N LEU A 200 10.43 -14.72 -5.32
CA LEU A 200 10.15 -13.28 -5.26
C LEU A 200 11.30 -12.45 -5.82
N ALA A 201 12.55 -12.83 -5.54
CA ALA A 201 13.74 -12.15 -6.06
C ALA A 201 13.93 -12.36 -7.57
N GLN A 202 13.49 -13.50 -8.12
CA GLN A 202 13.53 -13.76 -9.57
C GLN A 202 12.48 -12.93 -10.35
N LEU A 203 11.44 -12.46 -9.68
CA LEU A 203 10.45 -11.55 -10.28
C LEU A 203 10.96 -10.10 -10.37
N ASP A 204 12.16 -9.80 -9.87
CA ASP A 204 12.81 -8.48 -9.97
C ASP A 204 13.68 -8.31 -11.25
N LEU A 205 13.56 -9.22 -12.23
CA LEU A 205 14.22 -9.16 -13.56
C LEU A 205 13.29 -8.70 -14.68
#